data_AF-A0AAW2ADZ8-F1
#
_entry.id   AF-A0AAW2ADZ8-F1
#
_cell.length_a   1.000
_cell.length_b   1.000
_cell.length_c   1.000
_cell.angle_alpha   90.00
_cell.angle_beta   90.00
_cell.angle_gamma   90.00
#
_symmetry.space_group_name_H-M   'P 1'
#
loop_
_entity.id
_entity.type
_entity.pdbx_description
1 polymer ?
#
loop_
_entity_poly.entity_id
_entity_poly.type
_entity_poly.pdbx_seq_one_letter_code
_entity_poly.pdbx_strand_id
1 'polypeptide(L)'
;MHFTDLATIDDHMDLSELLRSVHQDYKGRVWIGLHRKDAKAPWIWSDQSKSTFMPWVPGQPNSYGSNQYCVVVADGALNDVDCQNKLPSVCHTEKRKQTVRLTVKSSQNINDPSVKAEILLKIEQILKEKGLTEDAKLLWKIQSDGNVFQKNRKCDVTQQTCFFIFQMQ
;
A
#
# COMPACT_ATOMS: atom_id res chain seq x y z
N MET A 1 -16.95 -0.81 -10.65
CA MET A 1 -16.01 -1.08 -9.54
C MET A 1 -15.66 -2.55 -9.59
N HIS A 2 -14.39 -2.89 -9.76
CA HIS A 2 -13.92 -4.29 -9.76
C HIS A 2 -13.27 -4.55 -8.40
N PHE A 3 -14.01 -5.19 -7.51
CA PHE A 3 -13.50 -5.65 -6.23
C PHE A 3 -12.95 -7.06 -6.41
N THR A 4 -11.73 -7.30 -5.93
CA THR A 4 -11.02 -8.58 -6.09
C THR A 4 -11.15 -9.43 -4.83
N ASP A 5 -11.15 -8.81 -3.65
CA ASP A 5 -11.26 -9.49 -2.37
C ASP A 5 -11.77 -8.55 -1.25
N LEU A 6 -11.89 -9.07 -0.03
CA LEU A 6 -12.07 -8.30 1.20
C LEU A 6 -10.83 -7.50 1.57
N ALA A 7 -11.02 -6.43 2.35
CA ALA A 7 -9.95 -5.50 2.69
C ALA A 7 -8.79 -6.16 3.42
N THR A 8 -7.57 -5.84 3.01
CA THR A 8 -6.33 -6.21 3.69
C THR A 8 -5.68 -4.98 4.29
N ILE A 9 -4.96 -5.18 5.40
CA ILE A 9 -4.38 -4.09 6.19
C ILE A 9 -2.91 -4.40 6.37
N ASP A 10 -2.04 -3.67 5.68
CA ASP A 10 -0.59 -3.89 5.78
C ASP A 10 0.09 -3.02 6.84
N ASP A 11 -0.50 -1.86 7.13
CA ASP A 11 0.04 -0.88 8.07
C ASP A 11 -1.05 0.04 8.67
N HIS A 12 -0.62 1.02 9.46
CA HIS A 12 -1.50 2.04 10.04
C HIS A 12 -2.18 2.94 9.00
N MET A 13 -1.57 3.16 7.82
CA MET A 13 -2.17 3.96 6.76
C MET A 13 -3.35 3.22 6.14
N ASP A 14 -3.19 1.93 5.84
CA ASP A 14 -4.27 1.09 5.31
C ASP A 14 -5.44 1.01 6.30
N LEU A 15 -5.16 0.85 7.60
CA LEU A 15 -6.18 0.86 8.64
C LEU A 15 -6.92 2.21 8.70
N SER A 16 -6.17 3.32 8.63
CA SER A 16 -6.75 4.67 8.64
C SER A 16 -7.62 4.91 7.40
N GLU A 17 -7.19 4.43 6.24
CA GLU A 17 -7.93 4.50 4.99
C GLU A 17 -9.22 3.68 5.06
N LEU A 18 -9.16 2.46 5.58
CA LEU A 18 -10.32 1.61 5.83
C LEU A 18 -11.33 2.34 6.72
N LEU A 19 -10.89 2.88 7.86
CA LEU A 19 -11.77 3.59 8.80
C LEU A 19 -12.41 4.84 8.18
N ARG A 20 -11.71 5.53 7.28
CA ARG A 20 -12.25 6.66 6.52
C ARG A 20 -13.27 6.23 5.46
N SER A 21 -13.08 5.05 4.87
CA SER A 21 -13.99 4.50 3.84
C SER A 21 -15.34 4.10 4.42
N VAL A 22 -15.35 3.69 5.68
CA VAL A 22 -16.55 3.39 6.43
C VAL A 22 -17.15 4.72 6.89
N HIS A 23 -18.43 4.97 6.64
CA HIS A 23 -19.10 6.26 6.89
C HIS A 23 -18.77 6.78 8.31
N GLN A 24 -18.47 8.07 8.49
CA GLN A 24 -17.92 8.61 9.75
C GLN A 24 -18.79 8.32 10.99
N ASP A 25 -20.09 8.13 10.80
CA ASP A 25 -21.05 7.83 11.87
C ASP A 25 -21.19 6.34 12.19
N TYR A 26 -20.58 5.47 11.38
CA TYR A 26 -20.67 4.02 11.56
C TYR A 26 -19.71 3.58 12.67
N LYS A 27 -20.28 3.36 13.86
CA LYS A 27 -19.61 2.77 15.03
C LYS A 27 -19.75 1.24 15.09
N GLY A 28 -20.05 0.62 13.96
CA GLY A 28 -20.31 -0.81 13.88
C GLY A 28 -19.05 -1.63 13.58
N ARG A 29 -19.26 -2.90 13.24
CA ARG A 29 -18.21 -3.87 12.91
C ARG A 29 -18.24 -4.16 11.42
N VAL A 30 -17.09 -4.08 10.75
CA VAL A 30 -16.98 -4.41 9.32
C VAL A 30 -16.08 -5.62 9.10
N TRP A 31 -16.47 -6.49 8.18
CA TRP A 31 -15.64 -7.60 7.73
C TRP A 31 -14.41 -7.11 6.96
N ILE A 32 -13.28 -7.78 7.21
CA ILE A 32 -12.04 -7.68 6.45
C ILE A 32 -11.60 -9.07 5.98
N GLY A 33 -10.56 -9.14 5.15
CA GLY A 33 -10.10 -10.38 4.53
C GLY A 33 -9.30 -11.31 5.44
N LEU A 34 -9.16 -10.99 6.73
CA LEU A 34 -8.40 -11.82 7.66
C LEU A 34 -9.28 -12.96 8.22
N HIS A 35 -8.84 -14.20 8.02
CA HIS A 35 -9.55 -15.37 8.49
C HIS A 35 -8.60 -16.53 8.81
N ARG A 36 -9.13 -17.60 9.40
CA ARG A 36 -8.43 -18.88 9.58
C ARG A 36 -9.40 -20.03 9.39
N LYS A 37 -8.87 -21.24 9.21
CA LYS A 37 -9.71 -22.43 8.97
C LYS A 37 -10.30 -23.02 10.25
N ASP A 38 -9.53 -22.97 11.33
CA ASP A 38 -9.87 -23.50 12.64
C ASP A 38 -8.97 -22.86 13.71
N ALA A 39 -9.17 -23.21 14.99
CA ALA A 39 -8.46 -22.62 16.12
C ALA A 39 -6.93 -22.86 16.11
N LYS A 40 -6.44 -23.87 15.39
CA LYS A 40 -5.01 -24.21 15.31
C LYS A 40 -4.35 -23.66 14.05
N ALA A 41 -5.13 -23.25 13.05
CA ALA A 41 -4.64 -22.68 11.81
C ALA A 41 -4.10 -21.25 12.03
N PRO A 42 -3.06 -20.85 11.28
CA PRO A 42 -2.61 -19.46 11.26
C PRO A 42 -3.67 -18.55 10.66
N TRP A 43 -3.63 -17.28 11.03
CA TRP A 43 -4.39 -16.23 10.35
C TRP A 43 -3.80 -16.00 8.97
N ILE A 44 -4.68 -15.96 7.97
CA ILE A 44 -4.35 -15.73 6.57
C ILE A 44 -5.24 -14.62 6.01
N TRP A 45 -4.66 -13.79 5.16
CA TRP A 45 -5.41 -12.84 4.36
C TRP A 45 -5.96 -13.53 3.12
N SER A 46 -7.20 -13.21 2.75
CA SER A 46 -7.87 -13.78 1.58
C SER A 46 -7.13 -13.48 0.27
N ASP A 47 -6.51 -12.29 0.17
CA ASP A 47 -5.65 -11.88 -0.95
C ASP A 47 -4.25 -12.53 -0.95
N GLN A 48 -3.97 -13.41 0.02
CA GLN A 48 -2.68 -14.07 0.24
C GLN A 48 -1.51 -13.13 0.58
N SER A 49 -1.81 -11.87 0.96
CA SER A 49 -0.82 -10.95 1.49
C SER A 49 -0.17 -11.50 2.76
N LYS A 50 1.06 -11.08 3.00
CA LYS A 50 1.89 -11.55 4.12
C LYS A 50 1.95 -10.53 5.26
N SER A 51 0.94 -9.66 5.37
CA SER A 51 0.98 -8.65 6.42
C SER A 51 1.01 -9.30 7.80
N THR A 52 1.90 -8.79 8.64
CA THR A 52 2.02 -9.15 10.05
C THR A 52 1.38 -8.09 10.96
N PHE A 53 0.81 -7.03 10.38
CA PHE A 53 0.17 -5.95 11.12
C PHE A 53 -1.21 -6.37 11.60
N MET A 54 -1.31 -6.74 12.87
CA MET A 54 -2.54 -7.27 13.47
C MET A 54 -2.88 -6.53 14.77
N PRO A 55 -3.45 -5.31 14.68
CA PRO A 55 -3.78 -4.50 15.86
C PRO A 55 -5.03 -5.03 16.55
N TRP A 56 -4.91 -6.16 17.24
CA TRP A 56 -6.01 -6.77 18.01
C TRP A 56 -6.49 -5.86 19.13
N VAL A 57 -7.79 -5.87 19.39
CA VAL A 57 -8.31 -5.30 20.64
C VAL A 57 -7.73 -6.08 21.84
N PRO A 58 -7.56 -5.44 23.01
CA PRO A 58 -7.07 -6.12 24.20
C PRO A 58 -7.86 -7.40 24.51
N GLY A 59 -7.16 -8.52 24.67
CA GLY A 59 -7.78 -9.82 24.96
C GLY A 59 -8.21 -10.62 23.74
N GLN A 60 -7.98 -10.14 22.51
CA GLN A 60 -8.19 -10.88 21.27
C GLN A 60 -6.88 -11.35 20.63
N PRO A 61 -6.91 -12.40 19.78
CA PRO A 61 -8.08 -13.25 19.49
C PRO A 61 -8.34 -14.29 20.60
N ASN A 62 -9.61 -14.48 20.98
CA ASN A 62 -10.02 -15.34 22.09
C ASN A 62 -10.77 -16.60 21.65
N SER A 63 -11.13 -16.69 20.36
CA SER A 63 -11.80 -17.87 19.79
C SER A 63 -13.06 -18.27 20.59
N TYR A 64 -13.84 -17.30 21.09
CA TYR A 64 -14.96 -17.56 22.00
C TYR A 64 -15.92 -18.60 21.41
N GLY A 65 -16.28 -19.63 22.19
CA GLY A 65 -17.16 -20.70 21.71
C GLY A 65 -16.55 -21.65 20.67
N SER A 66 -15.24 -21.54 20.41
CA SER A 66 -14.50 -22.37 19.43
C SER A 66 -15.04 -22.27 18.00
N ASN A 67 -15.61 -21.11 17.61
CA ASN A 67 -16.18 -20.87 16.28
C ASN A 67 -15.84 -19.47 15.69
N GLN A 68 -14.94 -18.71 16.31
CA GLN A 68 -14.55 -17.38 15.82
C GLN A 68 -13.31 -17.44 14.93
N TYR A 69 -13.55 -17.53 13.63
CA TYR A 69 -12.51 -17.75 12.61
C TYR A 69 -12.45 -16.67 11.54
N CYS A 70 -13.29 -15.65 11.64
CA CYS A 70 -13.29 -14.48 10.75
C CYS A 70 -13.06 -13.21 11.58
N VAL A 71 -12.51 -12.19 10.96
CA VAL A 71 -12.11 -10.96 11.67
C VAL A 71 -12.89 -9.77 11.17
N VAL A 72 -13.28 -8.93 12.12
CA VAL A 72 -13.84 -7.60 11.86
C VAL A 72 -12.90 -6.52 12.38
N VAL A 73 -13.02 -5.33 11.79
CA VAL A 73 -12.55 -4.09 12.41
C VAL A 73 -13.69 -3.50 13.23
N ALA A 74 -13.41 -3.22 14.51
CA ALA A 74 -14.31 -2.58 15.46
C ALA A 74 -13.53 -1.47 16.19
N ASP A 75 -14.02 -0.23 16.15
CA ASP A 75 -13.38 0.91 16.83
C ASP A 75 -11.87 1.07 16.54
N GLY A 76 -11.46 0.73 15.31
CA GLY A 76 -10.06 0.86 14.86
C GLY A 76 -9.14 -0.31 15.20
N ALA A 77 -9.67 -1.44 15.69
CA ALA A 77 -8.86 -2.61 16.03
C ALA A 77 -9.54 -3.92 15.61
N LEU A 78 -8.74 -4.99 15.53
CA LEU A 78 -9.17 -6.31 15.08
C LEU A 78 -9.89 -7.09 16.18
N ASN A 79 -10.93 -7.82 15.78
CA ASN A 79 -11.70 -8.67 16.68
C ASN A 79 -12.14 -9.94 15.93
N ASP A 80 -11.85 -11.13 16.46
CA ASP A 80 -12.34 -12.38 15.88
C ASP A 80 -13.79 -12.65 16.30
N VAL A 81 -14.60 -13.07 15.34
CA VAL A 81 -16.03 -13.32 15.51
C VAL A 81 -16.46 -14.52 14.67
N ASP A 82 -17.67 -15.02 14.95
CA ASP A 82 -18.27 -16.10 14.16
C ASP A 82 -18.51 -15.61 12.73
N CYS A 83 -17.97 -16.34 11.75
CA CYS A 83 -18.11 -16.07 10.32
C CYS A 83 -19.57 -16.03 9.85
N GLN A 84 -20.52 -16.59 10.62
CA GLN A 84 -21.95 -16.58 10.30
C GLN A 84 -22.63 -15.23 10.62
N ASN A 85 -21.94 -14.28 11.26
CA ASN A 85 -22.49 -12.97 11.57
C ASN A 85 -22.82 -12.17 10.29
N LYS A 86 -24.03 -11.60 10.24
CA LYS A 86 -24.47 -10.73 9.15
C LYS A 86 -24.00 -9.29 9.39
N LEU A 87 -22.84 -8.94 8.85
CA LEU A 87 -22.22 -7.61 8.99
C LEU A 87 -21.84 -7.06 7.60
N PRO A 88 -21.76 -5.72 7.45
CA PRO A 88 -21.20 -5.13 6.24
C PRO A 88 -19.71 -5.47 6.09
N SER A 89 -19.20 -5.42 4.87
CA SER A 89 -17.81 -5.74 4.53
C SER A 89 -17.13 -4.57 3.83
N VAL A 90 -15.83 -4.40 4.09
CA VAL A 90 -14.97 -3.53 3.27
C VAL A 90 -14.22 -4.41 2.28
N CYS A 91 -14.23 -4.02 1.02
CA CYS A 91 -13.47 -4.69 -0.05
C CYS A 91 -12.21 -3.90 -0.35
N HIS A 92 -11.12 -4.58 -0.73
CA HIS A 92 -10.00 -3.89 -1.38
C HIS A 92 -10.19 -3.90 -2.90
N THR A 93 -9.62 -2.89 -3.53
CA THR A 93 -9.32 -2.92 -4.97
C THR A 93 -7.83 -3.09 -5.13
N GLU A 94 -7.41 -3.93 -6.07
CA GLU A 94 -6.00 -4.08 -6.48
C GLU A 94 -5.31 -2.72 -6.63
N LYS A 95 -4.35 -2.42 -5.74
CA LYS A 95 -3.44 -1.29 -5.91
C LYS A 95 -2.53 -1.61 -7.10
N ARG A 96 -2.82 -1.04 -8.27
CA ARG A 96 -2.00 -1.24 -9.47
C ARG A 96 -0.63 -0.59 -9.30
N LYS A 97 0.39 -1.39 -8.98
CA LYS A 97 1.78 -0.95 -9.03
C LYS A 97 2.19 -0.75 -10.48
N GLN A 98 2.30 0.50 -10.92
CA GLN A 98 2.77 0.83 -12.24
C GLN A 98 4.21 1.31 -12.16
N THR A 99 5.12 0.57 -12.79
CA THR A 99 6.50 1.05 -12.87
C THR A 99 6.66 2.03 -14.03
N VAL A 100 6.87 3.30 -13.73
CA VAL A 100 7.16 4.31 -14.76
C VAL A 100 8.67 4.39 -14.96
N ARG A 101 9.13 4.29 -16.22
CA ARG A 101 10.51 4.55 -16.62
C ARG A 101 10.63 5.95 -17.17
N LEU A 102 11.47 6.78 -16.56
CA LEU A 102 11.68 8.16 -16.97
C LEU A 102 13.16 8.42 -17.25
N THR A 103 13.42 9.38 -18.13
CA THR A 103 14.77 9.85 -18.45
C THR A 103 14.96 11.27 -17.97
N VAL A 104 15.93 11.50 -17.09
CA VAL A 104 16.27 12.85 -16.59
C VAL A 104 17.54 13.32 -17.24
N LYS A 105 17.52 14.56 -17.73
CA LYS A 105 18.70 15.31 -18.16
C LYS A 105 19.10 16.24 -17.02
N SER A 106 20.32 16.10 -16.50
CA SER A 106 20.86 16.99 -15.49
C SER A 106 22.36 17.14 -15.65
N SER A 107 22.87 18.31 -15.27
CA SER A 107 24.31 18.60 -15.10
C SER A 107 24.78 18.35 -13.66
N GLN A 108 23.85 18.19 -12.71
CA GLN A 108 24.15 17.96 -11.29
C GLN A 108 24.17 16.47 -10.93
N ASN A 109 24.72 16.15 -9.75
CA ASN A 109 24.65 14.79 -9.20
C ASN A 109 23.21 14.49 -8.77
N ILE A 110 22.50 13.71 -9.56
CA ILE A 110 21.10 13.36 -9.31
C ILE A 110 20.88 12.40 -8.13
N ASN A 111 21.95 11.79 -7.61
CA ASN A 111 21.85 10.99 -6.40
C ASN A 111 21.89 11.85 -5.13
N ASP A 112 22.15 13.15 -5.25
CA ASP A 112 22.04 14.12 -4.16
C ASP A 112 20.59 14.19 -3.63
N PRO A 113 20.35 14.12 -2.31
CA PRO A 113 19.01 14.16 -1.73
C PRO A 113 18.17 15.36 -2.16
N SER A 114 18.79 16.54 -2.32
CA SER A 114 18.11 17.78 -2.70
C SER A 114 17.63 17.70 -4.15
N VAL A 115 18.50 17.20 -5.04
CA VAL A 115 18.16 16.99 -6.46
C VAL A 115 17.07 15.91 -6.59
N LYS A 116 17.11 14.84 -5.79
CA LYS A 116 16.05 13.82 -5.77
C LYS A 116 14.70 14.42 -5.37
N ALA A 117 14.67 15.31 -4.39
CA ALA A 117 13.45 15.97 -3.94
C ALA A 117 12.84 16.86 -5.04
N GLU A 118 13.67 17.66 -5.74
CA GLU A 118 13.20 18.47 -6.87
C GLU A 118 12.67 17.61 -8.03
N ILE A 119 13.36 16.51 -8.34
CA ILE A 119 12.89 15.56 -9.36
C ILE A 119 11.54 14.96 -8.95
N LEU A 120 11.38 14.55 -7.68
CA LEU A 120 10.12 13.98 -7.18
C LEU A 120 8.96 14.95 -7.35
N LEU A 121 9.13 16.22 -6.92
CA LEU A 121 8.11 17.27 -7.07
C LEU A 121 7.69 17.46 -8.53
N LYS A 122 8.67 17.43 -9.46
CA LYS A 122 8.39 17.58 -10.90
C LYS A 122 7.65 16.38 -11.47
N ILE A 123 7.98 15.16 -11.02
CA ILE A 123 7.27 13.94 -11.45
C ILE A 123 5.82 13.97 -10.95
N GLU A 124 5.60 14.34 -9.69
CA GLU A 124 4.25 14.49 -9.12
C GLU A 124 3.39 15.42 -9.97
N GLN A 125 3.94 16.57 -10.38
CA GLN A 125 3.24 17.51 -11.25
C GLN A 125 2.90 16.92 -12.62
N ILE A 126 3.86 16.27 -13.28
CA ILE A 126 3.64 15.64 -14.60
C ILE A 126 2.58 14.54 -14.51
N LEU A 127 2.57 13.77 -13.43
CA LEU A 127 1.61 12.69 -13.23
C LEU A 127 0.21 13.22 -12.93
N LYS A 128 0.08 14.30 -12.15
CA LYS A 128 -1.19 15.01 -11.94
C LYS A 128 -1.77 15.54 -13.26
N GLU A 129 -0.94 16.18 -14.09
CA GLU A 129 -1.37 16.68 -15.41
C GLU A 129 -1.83 15.54 -16.34
N LYS A 130 -1.28 14.34 -16.18
CA LYS A 130 -1.66 13.15 -16.96
C LYS A 130 -2.85 12.38 -16.39
N GLY A 131 -3.50 12.90 -15.35
CA GLY A 131 -4.70 12.32 -14.75
C GLY A 131 -4.42 11.21 -13.74
N LEU A 132 -3.21 11.13 -13.18
CA LEU A 132 -2.96 10.28 -12.02
C LEU A 132 -3.63 10.90 -10.79
N THR A 133 -4.33 10.06 -10.03
CA THR A 133 -5.18 10.47 -8.92
C THR A 133 -4.35 10.89 -7.70
N GLU A 134 -4.91 11.75 -6.83
CA GLU A 134 -4.20 12.31 -5.66
C GLU A 134 -3.78 11.26 -4.61
N ASP A 135 -4.39 10.08 -4.64
CA ASP A 135 -4.10 8.91 -3.80
C ASP A 135 -2.90 8.07 -4.31
N ALA A 136 -2.33 8.40 -5.46
CA ALA A 136 -1.17 7.69 -5.99
C ALA A 136 0.10 7.98 -5.17
N LYS A 137 0.54 7.02 -4.35
CA LYS A 137 1.80 7.07 -3.61
C LYS A 137 2.97 6.79 -4.55
N LEU A 138 3.92 7.73 -4.65
CA LEU A 138 5.12 7.57 -5.46
C LEU A 138 6.28 7.03 -4.63
N LEU A 139 6.83 5.89 -5.04
CA LEU A 139 7.98 5.29 -4.38
C LEU A 139 9.14 5.07 -5.36
N TRP A 140 10.33 5.55 -4.99
CA TRP A 140 11.54 5.24 -5.74
C TRP A 140 11.79 3.74 -5.74
N LYS A 141 12.07 3.18 -6.93
CA LYS A 141 12.56 1.81 -7.02
C LYS A 141 14.08 1.83 -6.85
N ILE A 142 14.53 1.39 -5.67
CA ILE A 142 15.95 1.18 -5.39
C ILE A 142 16.40 -0.05 -6.19
N GLN A 143 17.57 0.07 -6.82
CA GLN A 143 18.15 -0.98 -7.64
C GLN A 143 19.10 -1.85 -6.81
N SER A 144 19.61 -2.93 -7.40
CA SER A 144 20.49 -3.88 -6.71
C SER A 144 21.79 -3.27 -6.19
N ASP A 145 22.21 -2.13 -6.76
CA ASP A 145 23.41 -1.37 -6.34
C ASP A 145 23.11 -0.31 -5.26
N GLY A 146 21.88 -0.25 -4.74
CA GLY A 146 21.45 0.73 -3.75
C GLY A 146 21.12 2.12 -4.33
N ASN A 147 21.36 2.36 -5.62
CA ASN A 147 21.03 3.61 -6.27
C ASN A 147 19.61 3.60 -6.84
N VAL A 148 19.04 4.80 -6.98
CA VAL A 148 17.75 5.00 -7.65
C VAL A 148 17.96 5.20 -9.15
N PHE A 149 19.02 5.93 -9.51
CA PHE A 149 19.27 6.36 -10.87
C PHE A 149 20.50 5.66 -11.46
N GLN A 150 20.35 5.12 -12.67
CA GLN A 150 21.47 4.64 -13.47
C GLN A 150 21.91 5.69 -14.47
N LYS A 151 23.22 5.96 -14.51
CA LYS A 151 23.84 6.80 -15.54
C LYS A 151 23.80 6.07 -16.87
N ASN A 152 23.12 6.64 -17.86
CA ASN A 152 23.18 6.13 -19.23
C ASN A 152 24.57 6.45 -19.80
N ARG A 153 25.16 5.51 -20.55
CA ARG A 153 26.53 5.60 -21.09
C ARG A 153 26.74 6.78 -22.05
N LYS A 154 25.66 7.38 -22.56
CA LYS A 154 25.70 8.60 -23.37
C LYS A 154 25.62 9.83 -22.45
N CYS A 155 26.74 10.26 -21.87
CA CYS A 155 26.85 11.65 -21.46
C CYS A 155 27.31 12.46 -22.65
N ASP A 156 26.56 13.48 -23.02
CA ASP A 156 27.03 14.42 -24.02
C ASP A 156 28.06 15.32 -23.36
N VAL A 157 29.34 14.99 -23.57
CA VAL A 157 30.48 15.72 -23.00
C VAL A 157 30.55 17.15 -23.55
N THR A 158 29.94 17.41 -24.71
CA THR A 158 29.87 18.75 -25.31
C THR A 158 28.77 19.64 -24.71
N GLN A 159 27.76 19.04 -24.07
CA GLN A 159 26.63 19.78 -23.47
C GLN A 159 26.59 19.73 -21.93
N GLN A 160 27.56 19.06 -21.29
CA GLN A 160 27.59 18.87 -19.82
C GLN A 160 26.33 18.19 -19.25
N THR A 161 25.57 17.48 -20.09
CA THR A 161 24.32 16.82 -19.71
C THR A 161 24.46 15.30 -19.75
N CYS A 162 24.05 14.65 -18.67
CA CYS A 162 23.94 13.19 -18.60
C CYS A 162 22.47 12.76 -18.57
N PHE A 163 22.19 11.63 -19.22
CA PHE A 163 20.87 11.00 -19.20
C PHE A 163 20.84 9.92 -18.12
N PHE A 164 19.75 9.86 -17.38
CA PHE A 164 19.60 8.87 -16.32
C PHE A 164 18.25 8.20 -16.38
N ILE A 165 18.25 6.88 -16.16
CA ILE A 165 17.04 6.06 -16.16
C ILE A 165 16.72 5.71 -14.72
N PHE A 166 15.47 5.92 -14.32
CA PHE A 166 14.96 5.43 -13.05
C PHE A 166 13.61 4.75 -13.23
N GLN A 167 13.25 3.99 -12.22
CA GLN A 167 11.95 3.36 -12.07
C GLN A 167 11.29 3.89 -10.79
N MET A 168 10.00 4.14 -10.87
CA MET A 168 9.18 4.55 -9.73
C MET A 168 7.91 3.70 -9.74
N GLN A 169 7.46 3.27 -8.57
CA GLN A 169 6.33 2.34 -8.38
C GLN A 169 5.27 2.93 -7.46
#